data_AF-A0A8C0QY45-F1
#
_entry.id   AF-A0A8C0QY45-F1
#
_cell.length_a   1.000
_cell.length_b   1.000
_cell.length_c   1.000
_cell.angle_alpha   90.00
_cell.angle_beta   90.00
_cell.angle_gamma   90.00
#
_symmetry.space_group_name_H-M   'P 1'
#
loop_
_entity.id
_entity.type
_entity.pdbx_description
1 polymer ?
#
loop_
_entity_poly.entity_id
_entity_poly.type
_entity_poly.pdbx_seq_one_letter_code
_entity_poly.pdbx_strand_id
1 'polypeptide(L)'
;MARTKQTARKSTGGKAPRKQLATKAARKSAPATGGVKKPHRYRPGTVALREIRRYQKSTELLIRKLPFQRLVREIAQDFKTDLRFQSGKVPVHLGLNEPVSFKSDTKQPAF
;
A
#
# COMPACT_ATOMS: atom_id res chain seq x y z
N MET A 1 -29.22 30.88 38.24
CA MET A 1 -29.61 31.16 36.85
C MET A 1 -28.35 31.43 36.03
N ALA A 2 -27.95 30.50 35.15
CA ALA A 2 -26.70 30.60 34.41
C ALA A 2 -26.92 31.22 33.02
N ARG A 3 -26.15 32.27 32.72
CA ARG A 3 -26.19 33.01 31.45
C ARG A 3 -25.56 32.16 30.33
N THR A 4 -26.38 31.67 29.41
CA THR A 4 -25.91 30.94 28.22
C THR A 4 -25.26 31.91 27.23
N LYS A 5 -23.97 31.73 26.93
CA LYS A 5 -23.30 32.45 25.83
C LYS A 5 -23.60 31.73 24.52
N GLN A 6 -24.49 32.30 23.71
CA GLN A 6 -24.69 31.89 22.33
C GLN A 6 -23.50 32.38 21.49
N THR A 7 -22.62 31.48 21.09
CA THR A 7 -21.61 31.78 20.06
C THR A 7 -22.18 31.39 18.69
N ALA A 8 -22.30 32.36 17.79
CA ALA A 8 -22.73 32.11 16.42
C ALA A 8 -21.75 31.14 15.73
N ARG A 9 -22.19 29.91 15.45
CA ARG A 9 -21.51 29.01 14.52
C ARG A 9 -21.94 29.40 13.11
N LYS A 10 -20.98 29.69 12.23
CA LYS A 10 -21.22 29.85 10.79
C LYS A 10 -21.76 28.52 10.24
N SER A 11 -23.05 28.46 9.94
CA SER A 11 -23.62 27.42 9.10
C SER A 11 -23.33 27.80 7.66
N THR A 12 -22.28 27.25 7.07
CA THR A 12 -22.14 27.27 5.61
C THR A 12 -23.18 26.31 5.05
N GLY A 13 -24.34 26.87 4.72
CA GLY A 13 -25.43 26.21 4.01
C GLY A 13 -24.96 25.61 2.69
N GLY A 14 -25.60 24.51 2.32
CA GLY A 14 -25.27 23.68 1.17
C GLY A 14 -25.11 24.46 -0.14
N LYS A 15 -24.14 24.01 -0.94
CA LYS A 15 -23.86 24.51 -2.29
C LYS A 15 -25.12 24.36 -3.17
N ALA A 16 -25.64 25.47 -3.69
CA ALA A 16 -26.67 25.44 -4.73
C ALA A 16 -26.14 24.79 -6.03
N PRO A 17 -26.98 24.10 -6.82
CA PRO A 17 -26.55 23.47 -8.06
C PRO A 17 -26.30 24.53 -9.14
N ARG A 18 -25.03 24.79 -9.45
CA ARG A 18 -24.62 25.74 -10.50
C ARG A 18 -24.47 25.00 -11.83
N LYS A 19 -25.16 25.48 -12.87
CA LYS A 19 -25.03 25.07 -14.29
C LYS A 19 -23.56 24.89 -14.69
N GLN A 20 -23.22 23.75 -15.29
CA GLN A 20 -21.86 23.43 -15.73
C GLN A 20 -21.50 24.19 -17.00
N LEU A 21 -20.59 25.15 -16.87
CA LEU A 21 -19.67 25.54 -17.94
C LEU A 21 -18.31 25.01 -17.54
N ALA A 22 -17.64 24.31 -18.46
CA ALA A 22 -16.41 23.57 -18.24
C ALA A 22 -15.37 24.43 -17.49
N THR A 23 -15.17 24.15 -16.21
CA THR A 23 -14.13 24.76 -15.41
C THR A 23 -12.91 23.86 -15.52
N LYS A 24 -11.93 24.32 -16.29
CA LYS A 24 -10.55 23.81 -16.28
C LYS A 24 -10.14 23.70 -14.81
N ALA A 25 -9.92 22.49 -14.32
CA ALA A 25 -9.57 22.26 -12.93
C ALA A 25 -8.21 22.90 -12.65
N ALA A 26 -8.21 24.13 -12.14
CA ALA A 26 -7.06 24.74 -11.52
C ALA A 26 -6.72 23.85 -10.32
N ARG A 27 -5.74 22.97 -10.49
CA ARG A 27 -5.12 22.23 -9.38
C ARG A 27 -4.72 23.29 -8.35
N LYS A 28 -5.13 23.11 -7.10
CA LYS A 28 -4.77 23.99 -5.99
C LYS A 28 -3.24 24.15 -5.97
N SER A 29 -2.72 25.20 -6.57
CA SER A 29 -1.40 25.71 -6.24
C SER A 29 -1.47 26.27 -4.81
N ALA A 30 -0.34 26.21 -4.12
CA ALA A 30 -0.18 26.46 -2.70
C ALA A 30 -0.91 27.73 -2.21
N PRO A 31 -1.35 27.78 -0.93
CA PRO A 31 -1.88 29.01 -0.35
C PRO A 31 -0.85 30.14 -0.49
N ALA A 32 -1.29 31.29 -1.01
CA ALA A 32 -0.44 32.45 -1.27
C ALA A 32 0.03 33.18 0.01
N THR A 33 -0.38 32.72 1.19
CA THR A 33 0.03 33.26 2.49
C THR A 33 -0.01 32.13 3.54
N GLY A 34 1.16 31.73 4.03
CA GLY A 34 1.33 30.65 5.01
C GLY A 34 2.08 29.45 4.41
N GLY A 35 3.31 29.24 4.87
CA GLY A 35 4.27 28.29 4.31
C GLY A 35 3.70 26.89 4.02
N VAL A 36 4.17 26.30 2.92
CA VAL A 36 3.79 24.95 2.47
C VAL A 36 3.99 23.96 3.63
N LYS A 37 2.92 23.28 4.05
CA LYS A 37 3.01 22.20 5.04
C LYS A 37 4.07 21.20 4.58
N LYS A 38 5.06 20.93 5.43
CA LYS A 38 6.12 19.95 5.14
C LYS A 38 5.49 18.64 4.65
N PRO A 39 6.00 18.03 3.57
CA PRO A 39 5.53 16.72 3.13
C PRO A 39 5.55 15.73 4.28
N HIS A 40 4.47 14.98 4.45
CA HIS A 40 4.40 13.98 5.50
C HIS A 40 5.39 12.85 5.21
N ARG A 41 6.32 12.61 6.13
CA ARG A 41 7.28 11.49 6.07
C ARG A 41 6.95 10.49 7.17
N TYR A 42 6.79 9.22 6.80
CA TYR A 42 6.59 8.14 7.75
C TYR A 42 7.85 7.93 8.61
N ARG A 43 7.64 7.45 9.85
CA ARG A 43 8.73 7.01 10.71
C ARG A 43 9.43 5.78 10.09
N PRO A 44 10.74 5.60 10.34
CA PRO A 44 11.42 4.37 9.95
C PRO A 44 10.67 3.15 10.50
N GLY A 45 10.61 2.07 9.73
CA GLY A 45 9.86 0.85 10.08
C GLY A 45 8.37 0.89 9.74
N THR A 46 7.70 2.05 9.68
CA THR A 46 6.25 2.11 9.38
C THR A 46 5.92 1.58 7.99
N VAL A 47 6.73 1.90 6.99
CA VAL A 47 6.53 1.41 5.61
C VAL A 47 6.87 -0.07 5.50
N ALA A 48 7.95 -0.52 6.15
CA ALA A 48 8.37 -1.91 6.16
C ALA A 48 7.31 -2.84 6.77
N LEU A 49 6.73 -2.49 7.93
CA LEU A 49 5.67 -3.28 8.55
C LEU A 49 4.41 -3.36 7.67
N ARG A 50 4.09 -2.30 6.93
CA ARG A 50 2.98 -2.30 5.98
C ARG A 50 3.24 -3.22 4.78
N GLU A 51 4.47 -3.23 4.27
CA GLU A 51 4.88 -4.12 3.18
C GLU A 51 4.90 -5.59 3.61
N ILE A 52 5.42 -5.91 4.80
CA ILE A 52 5.40 -7.27 5.36
C ILE A 52 3.96 -7.79 5.44
N ARG A 53 3.04 -7.00 6.01
CA ARG A 53 1.62 -7.37 6.09
C ARG A 53 0.98 -7.53 4.71
N ARG A 54 1.39 -6.73 3.71
CA ARG A 54 0.89 -6.85 2.33
C ARG A 54 1.32 -8.18 1.72
N TYR A 55 2.63 -8.48 1.74
CA TYR A 55 3.20 -9.67 1.10
C TYR A 55 2.86 -10.97 1.81
N GLN A 56 2.55 -10.94 3.11
CA GLN A 56 2.03 -12.12 3.81
C GLN A 56 0.55 -12.38 3.50
N LYS A 57 -0.20 -11.35 3.08
CA LYS A 57 -1.62 -11.47 2.72
C LYS A 57 -1.83 -11.92 1.26
N SER A 58 -0.94 -11.52 0.36
CA SER A 58 -1.02 -11.83 -1.07
C SER A 58 0.11 -12.74 -1.51
N THR A 59 -0.12 -13.55 -2.55
CA THR A 59 0.91 -14.42 -3.14
C THR A 59 1.45 -13.89 -4.48
N GLU A 60 1.50 -12.56 -4.65
CA GLU A 60 2.06 -11.94 -5.87
C GLU A 60 3.57 -12.20 -5.99
N LEU A 61 4.06 -12.32 -7.22
CA LEU A 61 5.50 -12.49 -7.45
C LEU A 61 6.25 -11.21 -7.08
N LEU A 62 7.24 -11.34 -6.20
CA LEU A 62 8.08 -10.22 -5.77
C LEU A 62 9.10 -9.80 -6.84
N ILE A 63 9.45 -10.73 -7.73
CA ILE A 63 10.39 -10.52 -8.83
C ILE A 63 9.62 -10.49 -10.15
N ARG A 64 9.95 -9.52 -11.03
CA ARG A 64 9.31 -9.38 -12.34
C ARG A 64 9.56 -10.61 -13.22
N LYS A 65 8.51 -11.07 -13.91
CA LYS A 65 8.54 -12.31 -14.71
C LYS A 65 9.57 -12.28 -15.85
N LEU A 66 9.61 -11.21 -16.65
CA LEU A 66 10.47 -11.13 -17.84
C LEU A 66 11.98 -11.16 -17.54
N PRO A 67 12.54 -10.33 -16.63
CA PRO A 67 13.98 -10.40 -16.34
C PRO A 67 14.38 -11.74 -15.70
N PHE A 68 13.54 -12.29 -14.81
CA PHE A 68 13.79 -13.62 -14.23
C PHE A 68 13.77 -14.72 -15.30
N GLN A 69 12.83 -14.67 -16.23
CA GLN A 69 12.77 -15.61 -17.35
C GLN A 69 14.01 -15.53 -18.25
N ARG A 70 14.54 -14.32 -18.51
CA ARG A 70 15.78 -14.14 -19.29
C ARG A 70 16.97 -14.77 -18.58
N LEU A 71 17.11 -14.53 -17.28
CA LEU A 71 18.17 -15.12 -16.45
C LEU A 71 18.12 -16.66 -16.46
N VAL A 72 16.93 -17.26 -16.32
CA VAL A 72 16.78 -18.72 -16.38
C VAL A 72 17.20 -19.28 -17.73
N ARG A 73 16.92 -18.57 -18.83
CA ARG A 73 17.33 -18.99 -20.18
C ARG A 73 18.82 -18.84 -20.41
N GLU A 74 19.42 -17.77 -19.90
CA GLU A 74 20.87 -17.54 -19.94
C GLU A 74 21.62 -18.69 -19.29
N ILE A 75 21.28 -19.02 -18.03
CA ILE A 75 21.91 -20.13 -17.29
C ILE A 75 21.67 -21.47 -17.99
N ALA A 76 20.45 -21.72 -18.50
CA ALA A 76 20.13 -22.99 -19.15
C ALA A 76 20.89 -23.21 -20.46
N GLN A 77 21.19 -22.12 -21.19
CA GLN A 77 21.94 -22.19 -22.44
C GLN A 77 23.35 -22.75 -22.24
N ASP A 78 23.97 -22.48 -21.08
CA ASP A 78 25.30 -22.98 -20.73
C ASP A 78 25.35 -24.50 -20.59
N PHE A 79 24.22 -25.14 -20.29
CA PHE A 79 24.11 -26.59 -20.16
C PHE A 79 23.64 -27.28 -21.45
N LYS A 80 22.65 -26.70 -22.14
CA LYS A 80 22.09 -27.27 -23.39
C LYS A 80 21.40 -26.19 -24.23
N THR A 81 21.80 -26.10 -25.49
CA THR A 81 21.43 -25.00 -26.38
C THR A 81 19.99 -25.00 -26.90
N ASP A 82 19.30 -26.16 -26.89
CA ASP A 82 17.97 -26.33 -27.51
C ASP A 82 16.84 -26.58 -26.48
N LEU A 83 17.00 -26.07 -25.26
CA LEU A 83 15.99 -26.21 -24.21
C LEU A 83 14.75 -25.36 -24.49
N ARG A 84 13.59 -26.02 -24.61
CA ARG A 84 12.28 -25.37 -24.78
C ARG A 84 11.56 -25.28 -23.43
N PHE A 85 11.16 -24.07 -23.06
CA PHE A 85 10.42 -23.80 -21.82
C PHE A 85 8.92 -23.66 -22.08
N GLN A 86 8.10 -24.39 -21.33
CA GLN A 86 6.64 -24.28 -21.35
C GLN A 86 6.19 -22.95 -20.75
N SER A 87 5.28 -22.24 -21.41
CA SER A 87 4.68 -21.00 -20.88
C SER A 87 3.86 -21.31 -19.62
N GLY A 88 3.95 -20.45 -18.60
CA GLY A 88 3.20 -20.58 -17.35
C GLY A 88 3.93 -21.35 -16.23
N LYS A 89 4.93 -22.17 -16.55
CA LYS A 89 5.83 -22.79 -15.55
C LYS A 89 7.04 -21.90 -15.32
N VAL A 90 6.87 -20.87 -14.50
CA VAL A 90 8.01 -20.29 -13.79
C VAL A 90 8.16 -21.10 -12.50
N PRO A 91 9.35 -21.61 -12.13
CA PRO A 91 9.55 -22.35 -10.89
C PRO A 91 9.37 -21.39 -9.70
N VAL A 92 8.12 -21.15 -9.31
CA VAL A 92 7.77 -20.30 -8.16
C VAL A 92 6.71 -20.96 -7.27
N HIS A 93 6.43 -22.25 -7.49
CA HIS A 93 5.60 -23.02 -6.57
C HIS A 93 6.45 -23.42 -5.35
N LEU A 94 6.81 -22.43 -4.53
CA LEU A 94 7.30 -22.66 -3.17
C LEU A 94 6.08 -23.09 -2.35
N GLY A 95 6.20 -24.24 -1.72
CA GLY A 95 5.14 -24.93 -0.98
C GLY A 95 4.38 -24.02 -0.02
N LEU A 96 3.10 -24.36 0.13
CA LEU A 96 2.13 -23.71 1.01
C LEU A 96 2.71 -23.57 2.43
N ASN A 97 3.06 -22.33 2.81
CA ASN A 97 3.40 -21.99 4.19
C ASN A 97 2.09 -21.89 4.98
N GLU A 98 1.77 -22.92 5.75
CA GLU A 98 0.79 -22.85 6.82
C GLU A 98 1.20 -21.78 7.84
N PRO A 99 0.30 -20.91 8.33
CA PRO A 99 0.63 -19.92 9.34
C PRO A 99 0.92 -20.63 10.67
N VAL A 100 2.18 -20.59 11.11
CA VAL A 100 2.58 -21.03 12.46
C VAL A 100 1.88 -20.14 13.49
N SER A 101 0.73 -20.60 13.98
CA SER A 101 -0.04 -19.96 15.04
C SER A 101 0.65 -20.21 16.38
N PHE A 102 1.52 -19.30 16.78
CA PHE A 102 2.10 -19.31 18.12
C PHE A 102 1.07 -18.74 19.11
N LYS A 103 0.18 -19.60 19.63
CA LYS A 103 -0.68 -19.26 20.77
C LYS A 103 0.20 -19.26 22.02
N SER A 104 0.50 -18.07 22.53
CA SER A 104 1.10 -17.89 23.85
C SER A 104 0.04 -18.15 24.92
N ASP A 105 -0.07 -19.40 25.37
CA ASP A 105 -0.80 -19.74 26.60
C ASP A 105 -0.10 -19.11 27.79
N THR A 106 -0.58 -17.93 28.19
CA THR A 106 -0.13 -17.26 29.41
C THR A 106 -1.14 -17.58 30.50
N LYS A 107 -0.98 -18.74 31.14
CA LYS A 107 -1.73 -19.12 32.33
C LYS A 107 -1.18 -18.29 33.50
N GLN A 108 -1.89 -17.25 33.91
CA GLN A 108 -1.53 -16.49 35.11
C GLN A 108 -1.77 -17.37 36.36
N PRO A 109 -0.82 -17.46 37.31
CA PRO A 109 -1.08 -18.07 38.60
C PRO A 109 -1.95 -17.12 39.43
N ALA A 110 -3.07 -17.62 39.91
CA ALA A 110 -3.87 -16.96 40.94
C ALA A 110 -3.10 -16.95 42.26
N PHE A 111 -2.95 -15.76 42.84
CA PHE A 111 -2.65 -15.58 44.26
C PHE A 111 -3.94 -15.16 44.96
#